data_AF-A0A1C6AFI0-F1
#
_entry.id   AF-A0A1C6AFI0-F1
#
_cell.length_a   1.000
_cell.length_b   1.000
_cell.length_c   1.000
_cell.angle_alpha   90.00
_cell.angle_beta   90.00
_cell.angle_gamma   90.00
#
_symmetry.space_group_name_H-M   'P 1'
#
loop_
_entity.id
_entity.type
_entity.pdbx_description
1 polymer ?
#
loop_
_entity_poly.entity_id
_entity_poly.type
_entity_poly.pdbx_seq_one_letter_code
_entity_poly.pdbx_strand_id
1 'polypeptide(L)'
;MTPDYGVVPILKYIPQDAIIWCPFDKEDSEFVKQIREMGNKVIATHIDNGQDFYTYEPTEHWDCIISNPPFTNKRHIFERALSFNKPFALIMSNTWLNDSAPKQLFKNKDLQLLMFDKRMKFKNNGEIQNKITFSSSYYCWNFLPKQIIMEELKIH
;
A
#
# COMPACT_ATOMS: atom_id res chain seq x y z
N MET A 1 4.08 -9.83 5.81
CA MET A 1 3.15 -10.12 4.69
C MET A 1 1.74 -9.68 5.04
N THR A 2 1.07 -9.00 4.12
CA THR A 2 -0.35 -8.62 4.22
C THR A 2 -1.23 -9.86 4.03
N PRO A 3 -2.24 -10.09 4.86
CA PRO A 3 -3.20 -11.15 4.62
C PRO A 3 -4.11 -10.79 3.43
N ASP A 4 -4.71 -11.82 2.83
CA ASP A 4 -5.59 -11.73 1.68
C ASP A 4 -6.73 -10.71 1.91
N TYR A 5 -7.42 -10.80 3.05
CA TYR A 5 -8.51 -9.90 3.41
C TYR A 5 -8.09 -8.44 3.57
N GLY A 6 -6.79 -8.17 3.75
CA GLY A 6 -6.24 -6.81 3.81
C GLY A 6 -6.04 -6.19 2.42
N VAL A 7 -5.92 -7.02 1.38
CA VAL A 7 -5.77 -6.60 -0.02
C VAL A 7 -7.14 -6.40 -0.68
N VAL A 8 -8.08 -7.31 -0.47
CA VAL A 8 -9.43 -7.27 -1.07
C VAL A 8 -10.09 -5.88 -1.08
N PRO A 9 -10.03 -5.06 -0.01
CA PRO A 9 -10.67 -3.76 0.00
C PRO A 9 -10.13 -2.75 -1.01
N ILE A 10 -8.82 -2.79 -1.35
CA ILE A 10 -8.24 -1.80 -2.28
C ILE A 10 -8.54 -2.13 -3.75
N LEU A 11 -8.77 -3.41 -4.05
CA LEU A 11 -9.00 -3.94 -5.40
C LEU A 11 -10.11 -3.20 -6.17
N LYS A 12 -11.22 -2.91 -5.50
CA LYS A 12 -12.38 -2.20 -6.06
C LYS A 12 -12.11 -0.76 -6.51
N TYR A 13 -10.95 -0.20 -6.16
CA TYR A 13 -10.54 1.15 -6.56
C TYR A 13 -9.44 1.13 -7.62
N ILE A 14 -8.95 -0.05 -8.03
CA ILE A 14 -7.95 -0.18 -9.09
C ILE A 14 -8.63 0.05 -10.44
N PRO A 15 -8.16 0.99 -11.27
CA PRO A 15 -8.68 1.16 -12.62
C PRO A 15 -8.45 -0.10 -13.47
N GLN A 16 -9.42 -0.40 -14.34
CA GLN A 16 -9.26 -1.47 -15.32
C GLN A 16 -8.04 -1.19 -16.21
N ASP A 17 -7.29 -2.24 -16.53
CA ASP A 17 -6.10 -2.22 -17.40
C ASP A 17 -4.90 -1.38 -16.91
N ALA A 18 -4.99 -0.77 -15.72
CA ALA A 18 -3.85 -0.11 -15.09
C ALA A 18 -2.68 -1.10 -14.89
N ILE A 19 -1.45 -0.61 -15.05
CA ILE A 19 -0.22 -1.31 -14.71
C ILE A 19 0.22 -0.90 -13.31
N ILE A 20 0.22 -1.84 -12.38
CA ILE A 20 0.47 -1.58 -10.96
C ILE A 20 1.92 -1.94 -10.65
N TRP A 21 2.63 -1.01 -10.00
CA TRP A 21 3.91 -1.30 -9.38
C TRP A 21 3.71 -1.67 -7.90
N CYS A 22 4.16 -2.86 -7.52
CA CYS A 22 4.17 -3.36 -6.14
C CYS A 22 5.63 -3.37 -5.62
N PRO A 23 6.16 -2.24 -5.11
CA PRO A 23 7.59 -2.06 -4.84
C PRO A 23 8.16 -2.82 -3.62
N PHE A 24 7.31 -3.39 -2.79
CA PHE A 24 7.71 -4.08 -1.54
C PHE A 24 7.23 -5.52 -1.51
N ASP A 25 6.91 -6.08 -2.68
CA ASP A 25 6.20 -7.34 -2.80
C ASP A 25 6.98 -8.33 -3.64
N LYS A 26 6.97 -9.58 -3.18
CA LYS A 26 7.41 -10.73 -3.97
C LYS A 26 6.23 -11.25 -4.80
N GLU A 27 6.57 -12.06 -5.80
CA GLU A 27 5.62 -12.69 -6.72
C GLU A 27 4.51 -13.50 -6.02
N ASP A 28 4.81 -14.04 -4.83
CA ASP A 28 3.89 -14.83 -4.03
C ASP A 28 3.04 -14.01 -3.04
N SER A 29 3.17 -12.68 -3.03
CA SER A 29 2.36 -11.79 -2.18
C SER A 29 0.88 -11.77 -2.61
N GLU A 30 0.01 -11.47 -1.64
CA GLU A 30 -1.42 -11.32 -1.89
C GLU A 30 -1.74 -10.13 -2.80
N PHE A 31 -0.94 -9.06 -2.78
CA PHE A 31 -1.08 -7.96 -3.75
C PHE A 31 -0.88 -8.45 -5.17
N VAL A 32 0.23 -9.14 -5.42
CA VAL A 32 0.57 -9.58 -6.77
C VAL A 32 -0.44 -10.60 -7.31
N LYS A 33 -0.83 -11.58 -6.48
CA LYS A 33 -1.81 -12.60 -6.86
C LYS A 33 -3.17 -11.98 -7.19
N GLN A 34 -3.76 -11.24 -6.26
CA GLN A 34 -5.13 -10.77 -6.40
C GLN A 34 -5.27 -9.68 -7.47
N ILE A 35 -4.28 -8.79 -7.62
CA ILE A 35 -4.32 -7.77 -8.68
C ILE A 35 -4.20 -8.41 -10.07
N ARG A 36 -3.38 -9.47 -10.22
CA ARG A 36 -3.30 -10.22 -11.49
C ARG A 36 -4.57 -11.02 -11.77
N GLU A 37 -5.22 -11.57 -10.74
CA GLU A 37 -6.51 -12.26 -10.87
C GLU A 37 -7.62 -11.33 -11.38
N MET A 38 -7.53 -10.02 -11.11
CA MET A 38 -8.41 -9.01 -11.71
C MET A 38 -8.13 -8.73 -13.20
N GLY A 39 -7.02 -9.22 -13.74
CA GLY A 39 -6.58 -8.99 -15.11
C GLY A 39 -5.59 -7.82 -15.27
N ASN A 40 -5.24 -7.12 -14.21
CA ASN A 40 -4.27 -6.03 -14.26
C ASN A 40 -2.83 -6.55 -14.37
N LYS A 41 -1.97 -5.80 -15.06
CA LYS A 41 -0.53 -6.08 -15.09
C LYS A 41 0.11 -5.63 -13.78
N VAL A 42 0.98 -6.47 -13.22
CA VAL A 42 1.72 -6.17 -11.99
C VAL A 42 3.21 -6.31 -12.21
N ILE A 43 3.93 -5.23 -11.89
CA ILE A 43 5.38 -5.21 -11.75
C ILE A 43 5.69 -5.41 -10.27
N ALA A 44 6.10 -6.60 -9.88
CA ALA A 44 6.48 -6.91 -8.50
C ALA A 44 7.99 -6.70 -8.33
N THR A 45 8.39 -5.93 -7.33
CA THR A 45 9.81 -5.74 -7.01
C THR A 45 10.06 -5.83 -5.53
N HIS A 46 11.25 -6.28 -5.16
CA HIS A 46 11.61 -6.46 -3.77
C HIS A 46 13.10 -6.24 -3.54
N ILE A 47 13.47 -5.76 -2.36
CA ILE A 47 14.87 -5.50 -2.00
C ILE A 47 15.74 -6.75 -2.09
N ASP A 48 15.21 -7.93 -1.72
CA ASP A 48 15.87 -9.23 -1.88
C ASP A 48 16.29 -9.54 -3.33
N ASN A 49 15.66 -8.91 -4.32
CA ASN A 49 15.99 -9.06 -5.75
C ASN A 49 16.97 -7.98 -6.24
N GLY A 50 17.55 -7.18 -5.35
CA GLY A 50 18.38 -6.01 -5.69
C GLY A 50 17.58 -4.80 -6.17
N GLN A 51 16.25 -4.81 -6.03
CA GLN A 51 15.35 -3.75 -6.49
C GLN A 51 14.90 -2.90 -5.30
N ASP A 52 15.84 -2.18 -4.71
CA ASP A 52 15.57 -1.30 -3.56
C ASP A 52 14.66 -0.14 -3.99
N PHE A 53 13.48 -0.01 -3.37
CA PHE A 53 12.55 1.08 -3.63
C PHE A 53 13.21 2.45 -3.57
N TYR A 54 14.25 2.70 -2.75
CA TYR A 54 14.91 4.01 -2.66
C TYR A 54 15.82 4.36 -3.84
N THR A 55 16.11 3.44 -4.75
CA THR A 55 16.99 3.70 -5.90
C THR A 55 16.43 3.14 -7.19
N TYR A 56 15.71 2.03 -7.13
CA TYR A 56 15.06 1.39 -8.25
C TYR A 56 13.75 2.07 -8.65
N GLU A 57 13.52 2.13 -9.96
CA GLU A 57 12.24 2.42 -10.60
C GLU A 57 12.13 1.49 -11.81
N PRO A 58 10.96 0.86 -12.07
CA PRO A 58 10.77 0.05 -13.27
C PRO A 58 11.03 0.85 -14.54
N THR A 59 11.75 0.26 -15.49
CA THR A 59 11.93 0.84 -16.84
C THR A 59 10.67 0.73 -17.68
N GLU A 60 9.81 -0.24 -17.38
CA GLU A 60 8.50 -0.37 -18.00
C GLU A 60 7.54 0.70 -17.49
N HIS A 61 6.57 1.09 -18.33
CA HIS A 61 5.47 1.95 -17.93
C HIS A 61 4.67 1.35 -16.76
N TRP A 62 4.24 2.21 -15.85
CA TRP A 62 3.38 1.88 -14.71
C TRP A 62 2.50 3.08 -14.36
N ASP A 63 1.28 2.84 -13.91
CA ASP A 63 0.25 3.86 -13.67
C ASP A 63 0.16 4.28 -12.21
N CYS A 64 0.29 3.32 -11.28
CA CYS A 64 0.14 3.58 -9.86
C CYS A 64 0.95 2.61 -8.99
N ILE A 65 1.11 2.96 -7.72
CA ILE A 65 1.75 2.10 -6.71
C ILE A 65 0.68 1.53 -5.77
N ILE A 66 0.70 0.22 -5.55
CA ILE A 66 -0.14 -0.42 -4.52
C ILE A 66 0.70 -1.47 -3.81
N SER A 67 0.92 -1.32 -2.50
CA SER A 67 1.81 -2.21 -1.75
C SER A 67 1.72 -2.04 -0.22
N ASN A 68 2.40 -2.90 0.52
CA ASN A 68 2.64 -2.77 1.96
C ASN A 68 4.12 -2.48 2.25
N PRO A 69 4.51 -1.20 2.41
CA PRO A 69 5.89 -0.84 2.70
C PRO A 69 6.34 -1.35 4.08
N PRO A 70 7.66 -1.46 4.32
CA PRO A 70 8.15 -1.57 5.69
C PRO A 70 7.72 -0.33 6.48
N PHE A 71 7.40 -0.53 7.77
CA PHE A 71 6.92 0.57 8.63
C PHE A 71 8.08 1.44 9.17
N THR A 72 9.33 1.08 8.86
CA THR A 72 10.53 1.88 9.07
C THR A 72 10.70 2.90 7.94
N ASN A 73 11.42 4.00 8.19
CA ASN A 73 11.72 5.03 7.18
C ASN A 73 10.50 5.56 6.40
N LYS A 74 9.30 5.47 7.01
CA LYS A 74 8.00 5.82 6.43
C LYS A 74 7.98 7.18 5.74
N ARG A 75 8.63 8.20 6.32
CA ARG A 75 8.73 9.53 5.69
C ARG A 75 9.32 9.46 4.27
N HIS A 76 10.50 8.86 4.12
CA HIS A 76 11.20 8.78 2.83
C HIS A 76 10.44 7.95 1.79
N ILE A 77 9.74 6.89 2.25
CA ILE A 77 8.90 6.07 1.37
C ILE A 77 7.80 6.92 0.75
N PHE A 78 7.06 7.68 1.57
CA PHE A 78 5.99 8.52 1.07
C PHE A 78 6.51 9.76 0.30
N GLU A 79 7.65 10.35 0.68
CA GLU A 79 8.31 11.41 -0.11
C GLU A 79 8.60 10.91 -1.53
N ARG A 80 9.17 9.71 -1.64
CA ARG A 80 9.47 9.11 -2.94
C ARG A 80 8.21 8.77 -3.71
N ALA A 81 7.22 8.13 -3.10
CA ALA A 81 5.95 7.82 -3.74
C ALA A 81 5.27 9.09 -4.32
N LEU A 82 5.27 10.18 -3.54
CA LEU A 82 4.75 11.48 -3.99
C LEU A 82 5.58 12.11 -5.10
N SER A 83 6.90 11.89 -5.14
CA SER A 83 7.79 12.46 -6.15
C SER A 83 7.53 11.95 -7.58
N PHE A 84 6.99 10.74 -7.72
CA PHE A 84 6.60 10.19 -9.02
C PHE A 84 5.39 10.89 -9.64
N ASN A 85 4.66 11.70 -8.85
CA ASN A 85 3.46 12.40 -9.29
C ASN A 85 2.40 11.46 -9.92
N LYS A 86 2.35 10.21 -9.44
CA LYS A 86 1.40 9.17 -9.83
C LYS A 86 0.56 8.72 -8.62
N PRO A 87 -0.67 8.20 -8.84
CA PRO A 87 -1.49 7.68 -7.77
C PRO A 87 -0.79 6.57 -6.97
N PHE A 88 -1.09 6.49 -5.68
CA PHE A 88 -0.67 5.36 -4.86
C PHE A 88 -1.68 5.00 -3.77
N ALA A 89 -1.58 3.76 -3.30
CA ALA A 89 -2.22 3.24 -2.10
C ALA A 89 -1.22 2.38 -1.31
N LEU A 90 -0.71 2.90 -0.19
CA LEU A 90 0.30 2.23 0.63
C LEU A 90 -0.24 1.96 2.03
N ILE A 91 -0.10 0.73 2.52
CA ILE A 91 -0.50 0.40 3.90
C ILE A 91 0.44 1.12 4.89
N MET A 92 -0.14 1.78 5.90
CA MET A 92 0.62 2.34 7.01
C MET A 92 -0.20 2.34 8.30
N SER A 93 0.48 2.38 9.45
CA SER A 93 -0.18 2.46 10.75
C SER A 93 -0.88 3.80 10.94
N ASN A 94 -2.07 3.78 11.54
CA ASN A 94 -2.83 4.99 11.86
C ASN A 94 -2.20 5.83 12.98
N THR A 95 -1.28 5.26 13.76
CA THR A 95 -0.48 6.04 14.72
C THR A 95 0.38 7.08 14.04
N TRP A 96 0.73 6.90 12.76
CA TRP A 96 1.54 7.85 12.03
C TRP A 96 0.87 9.22 11.89
N LEU A 97 -0.47 9.29 11.89
CA LEU A 97 -1.22 10.56 11.87
C LEU A 97 -0.90 11.48 13.07
N ASN A 98 -0.34 10.94 14.15
CA ASN A 98 0.11 11.71 15.30
C ASN A 98 1.45 12.43 15.05
N ASP A 99 2.26 11.94 14.10
CA ASP A 99 3.55 12.53 13.75
C ASP A 99 3.37 13.82 12.92
N SER A 100 4.40 14.66 12.85
CA SER A 100 4.42 15.84 11.99
C SER A 100 4.60 15.51 10.51
N ALA A 101 5.27 14.39 10.19
CA ALA A 101 5.62 14.00 8.83
C ALA A 101 4.41 13.91 7.86
N PRO A 102 3.32 13.17 8.14
CA PRO A 102 2.21 13.10 7.20
C PRO A 102 1.55 14.48 7.00
N LYS A 103 1.49 15.31 8.04
CA LYS A 103 0.96 16.68 7.96
C LYS A 103 1.79 17.55 7.01
N GLN A 104 3.11 17.35 6.97
CA GLN A 104 4.01 18.06 6.06
C GLN A 104 3.90 17.54 4.63
N LEU A 105 3.94 16.21 4.45
CA LEU A 105 3.90 15.57 3.14
C LEU A 105 2.59 15.81 2.41
N PHE A 106 1.48 15.76 3.13
CA PHE A 106 0.14 15.91 2.60
C PHE A 106 -0.46 17.31 2.82
N LYS A 107 0.36 18.31 3.18
CA LYS A 107 -0.14 19.69 3.38
C LYS A 107 -0.80 20.26 2.13
N ASN A 108 -0.20 19.99 0.98
CA ASN A 108 -0.62 20.50 -0.34
C ASN A 108 -1.00 19.35 -1.30
N LYS A 109 -1.23 18.15 -0.76
CA LYS A 109 -1.57 16.94 -1.49
C LYS A 109 -2.69 16.26 -0.71
N ASP A 110 -3.82 15.97 -1.35
CA ASP A 110 -4.96 15.39 -0.65
C ASP A 110 -4.63 14.00 -0.08
N LEU A 111 -4.39 13.93 1.23
CA LEU A 111 -4.31 12.65 1.92
C LEU A 111 -5.65 11.94 1.81
N GLN A 112 -5.62 10.74 1.26
CA GLN A 112 -6.75 9.85 1.16
C GLN A 112 -6.53 8.64 2.07
N LEU A 113 -7.55 8.20 2.80
CA LEU A 113 -7.47 7.08 3.75
C LEU A 113 -8.56 6.05 3.44
N LEU A 114 -8.15 4.80 3.17
CA LEU A 114 -9.03 3.63 3.22
C LEU A 114 -8.87 2.96 4.58
N MET A 115 -9.82 3.24 5.46
CA MET A 115 -9.81 2.81 6.86
C MET A 115 -10.68 1.58 7.08
N PHE A 116 -10.39 0.85 8.14
CA PHE A 116 -10.98 -0.46 8.42
C PHE A 116 -11.65 -0.51 9.79
N ASP A 117 -12.78 -1.22 9.86
CA ASP A 117 -13.52 -1.51 11.10
C ASP A 117 -12.74 -2.40 12.09
N LYS A 118 -11.84 -3.23 11.56
CA LYS A 118 -10.99 -4.17 12.30
C LYS A 118 -9.52 -3.91 12.03
N ARG A 119 -8.65 -4.43 12.92
CA ARG A 119 -7.20 -4.35 12.74
C ARG A 119 -6.73 -5.48 11.82
N MET A 120 -5.98 -5.13 10.78
CA MET A 120 -5.27 -6.12 9.96
C MET A 120 -4.24 -6.88 10.80
N LYS A 121 -4.22 -8.21 10.67
CA LYS A 121 -3.23 -9.09 11.29
C LYS A 121 -2.17 -9.53 10.29
N PHE A 122 -1.03 -8.85 10.33
CA PHE A 122 0.11 -9.17 9.47
C PHE A 122 0.79 -10.48 9.88
N LYS A 123 1.29 -11.22 8.88
CA LYS A 123 2.10 -12.42 9.09
C LYS A 123 3.59 -12.07 9.05
N ASN A 124 4.37 -12.63 9.98
CA ASN A 124 5.84 -12.59 9.97
C ASN A 124 6.37 -14.01 10.04
N ASN A 125 7.18 -14.44 9.06
CA ASN A 125 7.68 -15.82 8.94
C ASN A 125 6.58 -16.90 9.08
N GLY A 126 5.40 -16.65 8.51
CA GLY A 126 4.25 -17.55 8.57
C GLY A 126 3.39 -17.43 9.84
N GLU A 127 3.88 -16.78 10.89
CA GLU A 127 3.15 -16.59 12.14
C GLU A 127 2.31 -15.31 12.14
N ILE A 128 1.07 -15.41 12.63
CA ILE A 128 0.19 -14.26 12.78
C ILE A 128 0.63 -13.44 13.99
N GLN A 129 0.91 -12.15 13.77
CA GLN A 129 1.18 -11.24 14.88
C GLN A 129 -0.11 -10.89 15.63
N ASN A 130 -0.32 -11.54 16.78
CA ASN A 130 -1.54 -11.34 17.59
C ASN A 130 -1.50 -10.07 18.48
N LYS A 131 -0.33 -9.44 18.65
CA LYS A 131 -0.14 -8.24 19.49
C LYS A 131 -0.25 -6.93 18.70
N ILE A 132 -1.29 -6.79 17.89
CA ILE A 132 -1.48 -5.56 17.10
C ILE A 132 -2.30 -4.56 17.90
N THR A 133 -1.58 -3.62 18.50
CA THR A 133 -2.15 -2.56 19.34
C THR A 133 -2.86 -1.49 18.50
N PHE A 134 -2.45 -1.30 17.25
CA PHE A 134 -2.87 -0.16 16.43
C PHE A 134 -3.47 -0.58 15.09
N SER A 135 -4.48 0.16 14.63
CA SER A 135 -5.05 -0.03 13.30
C SER A 135 -4.08 0.44 12.20
N SER A 136 -4.29 -0.09 11.01
CA SER A 136 -3.61 0.34 9.78
C SER A 136 -4.67 0.69 8.74
N SER A 137 -4.28 1.48 7.75
CA SER A 137 -5.14 1.91 6.65
C SER A 137 -4.30 2.03 5.38
N TYR A 138 -4.93 2.06 4.21
CA TYR A 138 -4.21 2.53 3.03
C TYR A 138 -4.14 4.05 3.10
N TYR A 139 -2.92 4.56 3.04
CA TYR A 139 -2.61 5.97 2.82
C TYR A 139 -2.44 6.15 1.33
N CYS A 140 -3.29 6.99 0.76
CA CYS A 140 -3.43 7.15 -0.67
C CYS A 140 -3.22 8.61 -1.07
N TRP A 141 -2.89 8.81 -2.35
CA TRP A 141 -2.96 10.10 -3.01
C TRP A 141 -3.45 9.90 -4.44
N ASN A 142 -4.44 10.69 -4.85
CA ASN A 142 -5.07 10.65 -6.18
C ASN A 142 -5.55 9.25 -6.62
N PHE A 143 -6.02 8.43 -5.68
CA PHE A 143 -6.39 7.03 -5.92
C PHE A 143 -7.83 6.73 -5.52
N LEU A 144 -8.28 7.22 -4.36
CA LEU A 144 -9.65 7.02 -3.87
C LEU A 144 -10.61 8.09 -4.42
N PRO A 145 -11.91 7.79 -4.54
CA PRO A 145 -12.90 8.76 -5.01
C PRO A 145 -13.22 9.87 -3.98
N LYS A 146 -12.78 9.72 -2.72
CA LYS A 146 -12.89 10.75 -1.67
C LYS A 146 -11.78 10.59 -0.63
N GLN A 147 -11.60 11.61 0.21
CA GLN A 147 -10.51 11.67 1.20
C GLN A 147 -10.57 10.59 2.29
N ILE A 148 -11.75 10.19 2.77
CA ILE A 148 -11.84 9.15 3.80
C ILE A 148 -12.96 8.18 3.45
N ILE A 149 -12.62 6.89 3.41
CA ILE A 149 -13.54 5.78 3.19
C ILE A 149 -13.36 4.78 4.33
N MET A 150 -14.45 4.29 4.90
CA MET A 150 -14.46 3.23 5.90
C MET A 150 -14.94 1.94 5.23
N GLU A 151 -14.26 0.83 5.48
CA GLU A 151 -14.55 -0.49 4.92
C GLU A 151 -14.57 -1.56 6.02
N GLU A 152 -15.38 -2.58 5.82
CA GLU A 152 -15.41 -3.76 6.69
C GLU A 152 -14.40 -4.81 6.22
N LEU A 153 -13.54 -5.29 7.11
CA LEU A 153 -12.66 -6.42 6.83
C LEU A 153 -13.41 -7.74 7.03
N LYS A 154 -13.45 -8.52 5.96
CA LYS A 154 -13.97 -9.90 5.95
C LYS A 154 -12.85 -10.86 6.36
N ILE A 155 -12.70 -11.04 7.67
CA ILE A 155 -11.75 -12.00 8.24
C ILE A 155 -12.45 -13.36 8.28
N HIS A 156 -11.94 -14.33 7.51
CA HIS A 156 -12.41 -15.72 7.47
C HIS A 156 -11.67 -16.58 8.49
#